data_AF-A0AAJ2KIS8-F1
#
_entry.id   AF-A0AAJ2KIS8-F1
#
_cell.length_a   1.000
_cell.length_b   1.000
_cell.length_c   1.000
_cell.angle_alpha   90.00
_cell.angle_beta   90.00
_cell.angle_gamma   90.00
#
_symmetry.space_group_name_H-M   'P 1'
#
loop_
_entity.id
_entity.type
_entity.pdbx_description
1 polymer ?
#
loop_
_entity_poly.entity_id
_entity_poly.type
_entity_poly.pdbx_seq_one_letter_code
_entity_poly.pdbx_strand_id
1 'polypeptide(L)'
;MPQKMRVSNCHEYNKFLEKRGNIFRYIDKAIENWYENSPKMQGGNYIYSDKVVILVHIIVNLFRIGLRQTVGFIKGYLQQIGRDLAVISYSQASKKT
;
A
#
# COMPACT_ATOMS: atom_id res chain seq x y z
N MET A 1 -48.35 4.77 4.39
CA MET A 1 -47.96 4.58 2.98
C MET A 1 -46.45 4.32 2.95
N PRO A 2 -45.94 3.28 2.28
CA PRO A 2 -44.50 3.02 2.27
C PRO A 2 -43.78 4.05 1.39
N GLN A 3 -42.76 4.70 1.96
CA GLN A 3 -41.95 5.69 1.26
C GLN A 3 -41.06 4.99 0.23
N LYS A 4 -41.32 5.18 -1.07
CA LYS A 4 -40.46 4.70 -2.15
C LYS A 4 -39.17 5.53 -2.17
N MET A 5 -38.10 5.01 -1.57
CA MET A 5 -36.76 5.58 -1.69
C MET A 5 -36.16 5.22 -3.05
N ARG A 6 -35.77 6.23 -3.82
CA ARG A 6 -35.07 6.06 -5.10
C ARG A 6 -33.59 6.35 -4.87
N VAL A 7 -32.72 5.36 -5.11
CA VAL A 7 -31.26 5.55 -4.96
C VAL A 7 -30.80 6.47 -6.08
N SER A 8 -30.56 7.74 -5.75
CA SER A 8 -30.09 8.77 -6.70
C SER A 8 -28.57 8.77 -6.88
N ASN A 9 -27.84 8.14 -5.95
CA ASN A 9 -26.38 8.20 -5.90
C ASN A 9 -25.65 6.97 -6.48
N CYS A 10 -26.27 6.22 -7.40
CA CYS A 10 -25.62 5.04 -7.97
C CYS A 10 -24.31 5.39 -8.71
N HIS A 11 -24.29 6.55 -9.38
CA HIS A 11 -23.13 6.99 -10.16
C HIS A 11 -21.92 7.35 -9.29
N GLU A 12 -22.09 8.16 -8.24
CA GLU A 12 -20.95 8.51 -7.38
C GLU A 12 -20.52 7.30 -6.54
N TYR A 13 -21.48 6.46 -6.13
CA TYR A 13 -21.17 5.20 -5.44
C TYR A 13 -20.29 4.28 -6.30
N ASN A 14 -20.63 4.07 -7.57
CA ASN A 14 -19.82 3.27 -8.49
C ASN A 14 -18.42 3.85 -8.68
N LYS A 15 -18.30 5.17 -8.90
CA LYS A 15 -17.01 5.85 -8.98
C LYS A 15 -16.18 5.67 -7.69
N PHE A 16 -16.83 5.64 -6.54
CA PHE A 16 -16.15 5.42 -5.27
C PHE A 16 -15.65 3.98 -5.13
N LEU A 17 -16.42 2.99 -5.59
CA LEU A 17 -15.98 1.59 -5.64
C LEU A 17 -14.80 1.39 -6.61
N GLU A 18 -14.83 2.00 -7.79
CA GLU A 18 -13.71 1.98 -8.74
C GLU A 18 -12.45 2.58 -8.11
N LYS A 19 -12.58 3.74 -7.45
CA LYS A 19 -11.46 4.39 -6.74
C LYS A 19 -10.88 3.52 -5.61
N ARG A 20 -11.71 2.72 -4.93
CA ARG A 20 -11.25 1.78 -3.89
C ARG A 20 -10.41 0.64 -4.47
N GLY A 21 -10.72 0.18 -5.68
CA GLY A 21 -9.95 -0.86 -6.37
C GLY A 21 -8.60 -0.39 -6.92
N ASN A 22 -8.35 0.92 -6.96
CA ASN A 22 -7.10 1.46 -7.48
C ASN A 22 -5.95 1.27 -6.48
N ILE A 23 -5.15 0.22 -6.68
CA ILE A 23 -4.00 -0.12 -5.84
C ILE A 23 -2.93 0.98 -5.81
N PHE A 24 -2.77 1.74 -6.90
CA PHE A 24 -1.76 2.80 -6.99
C PHE A 24 -1.99 3.90 -5.95
N ARG A 25 -3.24 4.14 -5.53
CA ARG A 25 -3.55 5.07 -4.44
C ARG A 25 -2.90 4.67 -3.11
N TYR A 26 -2.71 3.38 -2.85
CA TYR A 26 -2.00 2.90 -1.66
C TYR A 26 -0.49 3.08 -1.82
N ILE A 27 0.03 2.88 -3.03
CA ILE A 27 1.43 3.10 -3.35
C ILE A 27 1.80 4.58 -3.19
N ASP A 28 1.01 5.49 -3.75
CA ASP A 28 1.24 6.94 -3.65
C ASP A 28 1.30 7.40 -2.18
N LYS A 29 0.34 6.95 -1.37
CA LYS A 29 0.31 7.24 0.08
C LYS A 29 1.51 6.68 0.84
N ALA A 30 2.04 5.54 0.40
CA ALA A 30 3.24 4.95 0.98
C ALA A 30 4.47 5.75 0.55
N ILE A 31 4.58 6.17 -0.72
CA ILE A 31 5.67 7.00 -1.25
C ILE A 31 5.80 8.31 -0.47
N GLU A 32 4.69 8.97 -0.15
CA GLU A 32 4.68 10.21 0.65
C GLU A 32 5.31 10.03 2.04
N ASN A 33 5.26 8.82 2.60
CA ASN A 33 5.76 8.52 3.94
C ASN A 33 6.58 7.24 3.90
N TRP A 34 7.56 7.16 2.99
CA TRP A 34 8.24 5.90 2.72
C TRP A 34 9.12 5.44 3.89
N TYR A 35 9.81 6.40 4.51
CA TYR A 35 10.69 6.16 5.65
C TYR A 35 10.02 6.59 6.95
N GLU A 36 10.46 5.97 8.05
CA GLU A 36 10.01 6.33 9.39
C GLU A 36 10.55 7.71 9.78
N ASN A 37 9.69 8.58 10.32
CA ASN A 37 10.07 9.93 10.74
C ASN A 37 10.40 10.00 12.25
N SER A 38 10.24 8.91 12.99
CA SER A 38 10.41 8.86 14.44
C SER A 38 11.88 8.81 14.86
N PRO A 39 12.26 9.42 15.99
CA PRO A 39 13.62 9.33 16.52
C PRO A 39 13.99 7.88 16.85
N LYS A 40 15.24 7.53 16.58
CA LYS A 40 15.79 6.19 16.76
C LYS A 40 15.64 5.74 18.23
N MET A 41 14.77 4.75 18.51
CA MET A 41 14.75 4.05 19.79
C MET A 41 15.89 3.02 19.84
N GLN A 42 16.50 2.84 21.02
CA GLN A 42 17.47 1.77 21.24
C GLN A 42 16.83 0.40 20.96
N GLY A 43 17.48 -0.41 20.11
CA GLY A 43 17.08 -1.79 19.84
C GLY A 43 16.42 -2.04 18.47
N GLY A 44 16.05 -1.01 17.71
CA GLY A 44 15.54 -1.23 16.35
C GLY A 44 15.23 0.06 15.60
N ASN A 45 16.08 0.43 14.64
CA ASN A 45 15.72 1.46 13.67
C ASN A 45 14.73 0.86 12.67
N TYR A 46 13.45 1.22 12.79
CA TYR A 46 12.52 1.02 11.69
C TYR A 46 12.90 1.98 10.57
N ILE A 47 13.53 1.48 9.51
CA ILE A 47 13.90 2.30 8.35
C ILE A 47 12.64 2.70 7.58
N TYR A 48 11.66 1.80 7.50
CA TYR A 48 10.44 1.94 6.71
C TYR A 48 9.24 2.20 7.60
N SER A 49 8.36 3.08 7.13
CA SER A 49 7.09 3.34 7.81
C SER A 49 6.16 2.12 7.76
N ASP A 50 5.19 2.09 8.66
CA ASP A 50 4.16 1.05 8.65
C ASP A 50 3.31 1.08 7.38
N LYS A 51 3.22 2.22 6.67
CA LYS A 51 2.53 2.30 5.38
C LYS A 51 3.21 1.45 4.32
N VAL A 52 4.55 1.40 4.31
CA VAL A 52 5.30 0.55 3.37
C VAL A 52 5.09 -0.92 3.68
N VAL A 53 5.05 -1.29 4.97
CA VAL A 53 4.77 -2.66 5.41
C VAL A 53 3.36 -3.09 5.01
N ILE A 54 2.37 -2.25 5.29
CA ILE A 54 0.98 -2.49 4.89
C ILE A 54 0.87 -2.62 3.36
N LEU A 55 1.55 -1.77 2.60
CA LEU A 55 1.56 -1.84 1.13
C LEU A 55 2.08 -3.21 0.64
N VAL A 56 3.17 -3.71 1.22
CA VAL A 56 3.71 -5.04 0.89
C VAL A 56 2.64 -6.11 1.11
N HIS A 57 1.98 -6.11 2.26
CA HIS A 57 0.93 -7.10 2.57
C HIS A 57 -0.31 -6.93 1.68
N ILE A 58 -0.69 -5.71 1.31
CA ILE A 58 -1.76 -5.47 0.33
C ILE A 58 -1.42 -6.15 -1.00
N ILE A 59 -0.20 -5.96 -1.52
CA ILE A 59 0.22 -6.55 -2.79
C ILE A 59 0.28 -8.08 -2.70
N VAL A 60 0.82 -8.64 -1.61
CA VAL A 60 0.80 -10.09 -1.34
C VAL A 60 -0.62 -10.64 -1.40
N ASN A 61 -1.57 -9.99 -0.71
CA ASN A 61 -2.94 -10.49 -0.61
C ASN A 61 -3.76 -10.29 -1.89
N LEU A 62 -3.59 -9.17 -2.58
CA LEU A 62 -4.33 -8.87 -3.81
C LEU A 62 -3.86 -9.74 -4.99
N PHE A 63 -2.55 -9.90 -5.16
CA PHE A 63 -1.99 -10.65 -6.29
C PHE A 63 -1.68 -12.11 -5.97
N ARG A 64 -1.79 -12.51 -4.69
CA ARG A 64 -1.49 -13.88 -4.23
C ARG A 64 -0.07 -14.32 -4.59
N ILE A 65 0.89 -13.40 -4.48
CA ILE A 65 2.32 -13.65 -4.73
C ILE A 65 3.13 -13.69 -3.43
N GLY A 66 4.28 -14.38 -3.45
CA GLY A 66 5.13 -14.49 -2.27
C GLY A 66 5.86 -13.18 -1.92
N LEU A 67 6.21 -12.97 -0.64
CA LEU A 67 6.89 -11.75 -0.16
C LEU A 67 8.13 -11.38 -0.98
N ARG A 68 8.96 -12.36 -1.38
CA ARG A 68 10.16 -12.10 -2.20
C ARG A 68 9.80 -11.59 -3.59
N GLN A 69 8.73 -12.11 -4.20
CA GLN A 69 8.23 -11.62 -5.49
C GLN A 69 7.63 -10.22 -5.34
N THR A 70 6.93 -9.94 -4.24
CA THR A 70 6.41 -8.60 -3.92
C THR A 70 7.52 -7.55 -3.83
N VAL A 71 8.66 -7.88 -3.20
CA VAL A 71 9.82 -6.98 -3.15
C VAL A 71 10.31 -6.66 -4.58
N GLY A 72 10.41 -7.66 -5.44
CA GLY A 72 10.78 -7.48 -6.85
C GLY A 72 9.77 -6.63 -7.63
N PHE A 73 8.47 -6.88 -7.42
CA PHE A 73 7.38 -6.11 -8.02
C PHE A 73 7.45 -4.64 -7.65
N ILE A 74 7.58 -4.32 -6.36
CA ILE A 74 7.68 -2.94 -5.87
C ILE A 74 8.92 -2.25 -6.45
N LYS A 75 10.06 -2.96 -6.47
CA LYS A 75 11.30 -2.43 -7.05
C LYS A 75 11.14 -2.09 -8.54
N GLY A 76 10.56 -3.00 -9.32
CA GLY A 76 10.30 -2.77 -10.74
C GLY A 76 9.35 -1.60 -10.98
N TYR A 77 8.28 -1.50 -10.18
CA TYR A 77 7.34 -0.39 -10.27
C TYR A 77 8.01 0.97 -9.96
N LEU A 78 8.77 1.06 -8.86
CA LEU A 78 9.50 2.28 -8.49
C LEU A 78 10.48 2.72 -9.58
N GLN A 79 11.19 1.77 -10.17
CA GLN A 79 12.07 2.03 -11.31
C GLN A 79 11.29 2.58 -12.52
N GLN A 80 10.13 2.00 -12.83
CA GLN A 80 9.28 2.44 -13.93
C GLN A 80 8.77 3.87 -13.75
N ILE A 81 8.46 4.29 -12.51
CA ILE A 81 8.02 5.65 -12.20
C ILE A 81 9.17 6.61 -11.85
N GLY A 82 10.42 6.19 -12.04
CA GLY A 82 11.61 7.03 -11.82
C GLY A 82 11.83 7.44 -10.35
N ARG A 83 11.41 6.61 -9.39
CA ARG A 83 11.59 6.87 -7.95
C ARG A 83 12.77 6.07 -7.40
N ASP A 84 13.77 6.78 -6.90
CA ASP A 84 14.93 6.18 -6.22
C ASP A 84 14.63 6.00 -4.73
N LEU A 85 13.86 4.96 -4.41
CA LEU A 85 13.52 4.59 -3.04
C LEU A 85 14.02 3.17 -2.75
N ALA A 86 14.68 2.98 -1.61
CA ALA A 86 15.09 1.67 -1.16
C ALA A 86 13.83 0.83 -0.84
N VAL A 87 13.84 -0.45 -1.20
CA VAL A 87 12.71 -1.35 -0.95
C VAL A 87 13.00 -2.21 0.26
N ILE A 88 11.99 -2.35 1.13
CA ILE A 88 12.05 -3.23 2.30
C ILE A 88 12.43 -4.66 1.91
N SER A 89 13.37 -5.25 2.64
CA SER A 89 13.77 -6.64 2.39
C SER A 89 12.69 -7.62 2.88
N TYR A 90 12.66 -8.83 2.31
CA TYR A 90 11.69 -9.86 2.74
C TYR A 90 11.81 -10.17 4.24
N SER A 91 13.03 -10.20 4.77
CA SER A 91 13.30 -10.46 6.19
C SER A 91 12.75 -9.37 7.10
N GLN A 92 12.78 -8.11 6.66
CA GLN A 92 12.22 -6.98 7.40
C GLN A 92 10.68 -7.00 7.34
N ALA A 93 10.10 -7.28 6.16
CA ALA A 93 8.65 -7.37 5.99
C ALA A 93 8.06 -8.54 6.81
N SER A 94 8.70 -9.71 6.79
CA SER A 94 8.23 -10.90 7.51
C SER A 94 8.24 -10.74 9.03
N LYS A 95 9.10 -9.88 9.59
CA LYS A 95 9.18 -9.63 11.03
C LYS A 95 8.06 -8.72 11.56
N LYS A 96 7.36 -8.02 10.65
CA LYS A 96 6.27 -7.09 10.96
C LYS A 96 4.89 -7.63 10.53
N THR A 97 4.77 -8.94 10.35
CA THR A 97 3.49 -9.65 10.12
C THR A 97 2.79 -9.87 11.45
#